data_AF-A0A8I0BN87-F1
#
_entry.id   AF-A0A8I0BN87-F1
#
_cell.length_a   1.000
_cell.length_b   1.000
_cell.length_c   1.000
_cell.angle_alpha   90.00
_cell.angle_beta   90.00
_cell.angle_gamma   90.00
#
_symmetry.space_group_name_H-M   'P 1'
#
loop_
_entity.id
_entity.type
_entity.pdbx_description
1 polymer ?
#
loop_
_entity_poly.entity_id
_entity_poly.type
_entity_poly.pdbx_seq_one_letter_code
_entity_poly.pdbx_strand_id
1 'polypeptide(L)'
;MKKLLLLFLLINEIIFSRVYFSTVDDLSQLVLSHLNSASDITIVAYSIDPEYLGLKTAKMASEVPVQGAFVHVSEGLLHSKFIVLDHETVIFGSANFNRSSLEEHLNNLIVFHSKEIADFFEGIYDWLVFGKRPEVQLKTEEGEFFLIPAVDVEEIVLDSLWKAKKYVLLCSYAFTDEDVFATLKFLSSQGVEVYIITDEWFESSKLRELPLGTFHVLEVREPLMHHKFLVVDGKTLITGSANFTESGFHKNVEVVFKTSNREYVESFVEEFERIWRGYFVQGVRF
;
A
#
# COMPACT_ATOMS: atom_id res chain seq x y z
N MET A 1 -50.44 20.33 -8.99
CA MET A 1 -49.34 19.91 -9.88
C MET A 1 -48.27 21.00 -9.85
N LYS A 2 -47.02 20.63 -9.51
CA LYS A 2 -45.78 21.42 -9.56
C LYS A 2 -45.65 22.62 -8.60
N LYS A 3 -45.28 22.32 -7.35
CA LYS A 3 -44.22 23.04 -6.60
C LYS A 3 -43.64 22.16 -5.49
N LEU A 4 -43.58 20.85 -5.77
CA LEU A 4 -42.91 19.82 -4.99
C LEU A 4 -41.81 19.25 -5.90
N LEU A 5 -40.85 20.08 -6.29
CA LEU A 5 -39.73 19.63 -7.14
C LEU A 5 -38.58 20.64 -7.11
N LEU A 6 -38.09 20.94 -5.91
CA LEU A 6 -36.73 21.44 -5.72
C LEU A 6 -36.31 21.07 -4.30
N LEU A 7 -36.39 19.76 -4.03
CA LEU A 7 -35.44 19.12 -3.14
C LEU A 7 -34.09 19.37 -3.80
N PHE A 8 -33.38 20.41 -3.36
CA PHE A 8 -31.94 20.49 -3.55
C PHE A 8 -31.37 19.27 -2.84
N LEU A 9 -31.25 18.16 -3.58
CA LEU A 9 -30.31 17.10 -3.28
C LEU A 9 -28.92 17.71 -3.47
N LEU A 10 -28.51 18.53 -2.51
CA LEU A 10 -27.10 18.60 -2.13
C LEU A 10 -26.81 17.23 -1.51
N ILE A 11 -26.51 16.27 -2.38
CA ILE A 11 -25.69 15.15 -1.97
C ILE A 11 -24.34 15.81 -1.69
N ASN A 12 -24.16 16.27 -0.45
CA ASN A 12 -22.82 16.32 0.09
C ASN A 12 -22.39 14.86 0.02
N GLU A 13 -21.61 14.49 -0.98
CA GLU A 13 -20.77 13.30 -0.84
C GLU A 13 -19.95 13.59 0.41
N ILE A 14 -20.30 12.91 1.50
CA ILE A 14 -19.45 12.91 2.67
C ILE A 14 -18.21 12.18 2.18
N ILE A 15 -17.14 12.93 1.97
CA ILE A 15 -15.92 12.44 1.36
C ILE A 15 -15.18 11.64 2.44
N PHE A 16 -15.54 10.37 2.59
CA PHE A 16 -14.89 9.45 3.52
C PHE A 16 -13.64 8.86 2.88
N SER A 17 -12.60 8.66 3.70
CA SER A 17 -11.43 7.88 3.29
C SER A 17 -11.85 6.48 2.86
N ARG A 18 -11.28 5.95 1.78
CA ARG A 18 -11.72 4.69 1.16
C ARG A 18 -10.58 3.88 0.58
N VAL A 19 -10.72 2.55 0.65
CA VAL A 19 -9.81 1.57 0.05
C VAL A 19 -10.34 1.14 -1.32
N TYR A 20 -9.43 0.98 -2.26
CA TYR A 20 -9.69 0.54 -3.63
C TYR A 20 -8.73 -0.57 -4.00
N PHE A 21 -9.22 -1.58 -4.73
CA PHE A 21 -8.44 -2.74 -5.19
C PHE A 21 -8.64 -2.95 -6.68
N SER A 22 -7.58 -3.23 -7.44
CA SER A 22 -7.68 -3.42 -8.90
C SER A 22 -8.52 -4.63 -9.34
N THR A 23 -8.82 -5.55 -8.43
CA THR A 23 -9.72 -6.69 -8.68
C THR A 23 -11.20 -6.29 -8.77
N VAL A 24 -11.56 -5.11 -8.25
CA VAL A 24 -12.95 -4.62 -8.21
C VAL A 24 -13.13 -3.20 -8.70
N ASP A 25 -12.08 -2.38 -8.64
CA ASP A 25 -12.09 -0.97 -8.99
C ASP A 25 -11.19 -0.68 -10.19
N ASP A 26 -11.56 0.34 -10.97
CA ASP A 26 -10.69 0.91 -11.99
C ASP A 26 -9.77 1.95 -11.35
N LEU A 27 -8.58 1.51 -10.91
CA LEU A 27 -7.60 2.38 -10.26
C LEU A 27 -7.11 3.50 -11.20
N SER A 28 -7.10 3.25 -12.52
CA SER A 28 -6.73 4.27 -13.50
C SER A 28 -7.73 5.42 -13.53
N GLN A 29 -9.03 5.10 -13.63
CA GLN A 29 -10.10 6.10 -13.61
C GLN A 29 -10.16 6.81 -12.26
N LEU A 30 -9.94 6.08 -11.16
CA LEU A 30 -9.85 6.66 -9.83
C LEU A 30 -8.77 7.75 -9.78
N VAL A 31 -7.54 7.44 -10.18
CA VAL A 31 -6.43 8.40 -10.14
C VAL A 31 -6.68 9.55 -11.12
N LEU A 32 -7.09 9.27 -12.36
CA LEU A 32 -7.34 10.28 -13.39
C LEU A 32 -8.47 11.24 -13.00
N SER A 33 -9.55 10.74 -12.38
CA SER A 33 -10.67 11.60 -11.95
C SER A 33 -10.23 12.63 -10.89
N HIS A 34 -9.43 12.19 -9.92
CA HIS A 34 -8.87 13.04 -8.88
C HIS A 34 -7.85 14.05 -9.44
N LEU A 35 -6.96 13.62 -10.33
CA LEU A 35 -6.00 14.51 -10.99
C LEU A 35 -6.69 15.58 -11.83
N ASN A 36 -7.78 15.23 -12.52
CA ASN A 36 -8.52 16.18 -13.37
C ASN A 36 -9.33 17.22 -12.55
N SER A 37 -9.69 16.93 -11.31
CA SER A 37 -10.40 17.86 -10.44
C SER A 37 -9.48 18.74 -9.59
N ALA A 38 -8.22 18.35 -9.41
CA ALA A 38 -7.28 19.04 -8.54
C ALA A 38 -6.66 20.28 -9.20
N SER A 39 -6.38 21.30 -8.39
CA SER A 39 -5.70 22.53 -8.83
C SER A 39 -4.22 22.56 -8.40
N ASP A 40 -3.89 21.96 -7.27
CA ASP A 40 -2.52 21.73 -6.82
C ASP A 40 -2.25 20.23 -6.64
N ILE A 41 -1.13 19.78 -7.19
CA ILE A 41 -0.77 18.37 -7.29
C ILE A 41 0.69 18.21 -6.87
N THR A 42 0.90 17.43 -5.82
CA THR A 42 2.21 16.96 -5.36
C THR A 42 2.29 15.45 -5.56
N ILE A 43 3.33 14.95 -6.21
CA ILE A 43 3.50 13.51 -6.47
C ILE A 43 4.89 13.07 -6.02
N VAL A 44 4.92 11.96 -5.29
CA VAL A 44 6.14 11.23 -4.98
C VAL A 44 5.94 9.80 -5.44
N ALA A 45 6.76 9.37 -6.39
CA ALA A 45 6.57 8.07 -7.03
C ALA A 45 7.90 7.47 -7.47
N TYR A 46 8.07 6.17 -7.21
CA TYR A 46 9.14 5.37 -7.81
C TYR A 46 9.04 5.35 -9.34
N SER A 47 7.88 4.93 -9.85
CA SER A 47 7.58 4.82 -11.27
C SER A 47 6.28 5.56 -11.59
N ILE A 48 6.36 6.47 -12.56
CA ILE A 48 5.24 7.30 -13.01
C ILE A 48 5.28 7.46 -14.52
N ASP A 49 4.11 7.52 -15.16
CA ASP A 49 3.93 7.90 -16.57
C ASP A 49 3.18 9.24 -16.65
N PRO A 50 3.88 10.38 -16.72
CA PRO A 50 3.23 11.69 -16.69
C PRO A 50 2.33 11.96 -17.90
N GLU A 51 2.67 11.41 -19.07
CA GLU A 51 1.87 11.58 -20.29
C GLU A 51 0.55 10.83 -20.18
N TYR A 52 0.59 9.57 -19.72
CA TYR A 52 -0.60 8.77 -19.44
C TYR A 52 -1.52 9.43 -18.42
N LEU A 53 -0.95 9.98 -17.35
CA LEU A 53 -1.70 10.67 -16.30
C LEU A 53 -2.18 12.07 -16.71
N GLY A 54 -1.83 12.55 -17.91
CA GLY A 54 -2.21 13.88 -18.41
C GLY A 54 -1.60 15.04 -17.60
N LEU A 55 -0.48 14.80 -16.90
CA LEU A 55 0.14 15.78 -16.02
C LEU A 55 0.82 16.88 -16.84
N LYS A 56 0.23 18.09 -16.81
CA LYS A 56 0.83 19.28 -17.42
C LYS A 56 1.73 20.05 -16.46
N THR A 57 1.33 20.14 -15.19
CA THR A 57 2.04 20.84 -14.11
C THR A 57 1.81 20.12 -12.79
N ALA A 58 2.87 19.71 -12.11
CA ALA A 58 2.82 19.12 -10.77
C ALA A 58 4.16 19.32 -10.04
N LYS A 59 4.11 19.40 -8.70
CA LYS A 59 5.28 19.25 -7.83
C LYS A 59 5.65 17.76 -7.82
N MET A 60 6.86 17.38 -8.22
CA MET A 60 7.22 15.97 -8.38
C MET A 60 8.56 15.61 -7.76
N ALA A 61 8.61 14.45 -7.10
CA ALA A 61 9.84 13.74 -6.77
C ALA A 61 9.74 12.30 -7.28
N SER A 62 10.72 11.86 -8.07
CA SER A 62 10.78 10.50 -8.60
C SER A 62 12.20 10.00 -8.72
N GLU A 63 12.36 8.68 -8.86
CA GLU A 63 13.68 8.06 -9.06
C GLU A 63 14.31 8.47 -10.40
N VAL A 64 13.50 8.70 -11.43
CA VAL A 64 13.96 9.29 -12.69
C VAL A 64 14.15 10.81 -12.50
N PRO A 65 15.26 11.41 -12.96
CA PRO A 65 15.47 12.85 -12.87
C PRO A 65 14.36 13.62 -13.58
N VAL A 66 13.49 14.26 -12.82
CA VAL A 66 12.58 15.30 -13.33
C VAL A 66 13.30 16.63 -13.11
N GLN A 67 13.28 17.49 -14.14
CA GLN A 67 14.03 18.74 -14.18
C GLN A 67 13.77 19.59 -12.91
N GLY A 68 14.72 19.61 -11.97
CA GLY A 68 14.66 20.43 -10.76
C GLY A 68 14.46 19.70 -9.42
N ALA A 69 14.29 18.37 -9.39
CA ALA A 69 14.22 17.60 -8.15
C ALA A 69 15.55 16.91 -7.84
N PHE A 70 16.21 17.29 -6.72
CA PHE A 70 17.39 16.59 -6.20
C PHE A 70 16.95 15.66 -5.08
N VAL A 71 16.80 14.37 -5.35
CA VAL A 71 16.47 13.39 -4.30
C VAL A 71 17.76 12.91 -3.64
N HIS A 72 17.98 13.29 -2.38
CA HIS A 72 19.04 12.73 -1.56
C HIS A 72 18.62 11.39 -0.97
N VAL A 73 18.87 10.27 -1.67
CA VAL A 73 18.84 8.93 -1.06
C VAL A 73 20.24 8.34 -1.18
N SER A 74 21.03 8.38 -0.10
CA SER A 74 22.43 7.96 -0.16
C SER A 74 22.62 6.44 -0.22
N GLU A 75 21.61 5.64 0.16
CA GLU A 75 21.76 4.18 0.34
C GLU A 75 20.57 3.31 -0.12
N GLY A 76 19.45 3.89 -0.62
CA GLY A 76 18.24 3.15 -1.00
C GLY A 76 17.44 3.81 -2.13
N LEU A 77 16.30 3.21 -2.50
CA LEU A 77 15.43 3.71 -3.59
C LEU A 77 14.34 4.65 -3.06
N LEU A 78 13.92 5.62 -3.87
CA LEU A 78 12.68 6.35 -3.62
C LEU A 78 11.48 5.47 -4.00
N HIS A 79 11.00 4.65 -3.07
CA HIS A 79 9.95 3.66 -3.37
C HIS A 79 8.58 4.03 -2.79
N SER A 80 8.44 5.20 -2.17
CA SER A 80 7.14 5.75 -1.76
C SER A 80 6.29 6.12 -2.98
N LYS A 81 4.98 5.85 -2.89
CA LYS A 81 4.01 5.99 -3.98
C LYS A 81 2.77 6.70 -3.44
N PHE A 82 2.78 8.03 -3.54
CA PHE A 82 1.63 8.82 -3.16
C PHE A 82 1.42 10.07 -4.04
N ILE A 83 0.18 10.54 -4.04
CA ILE A 83 -0.25 11.79 -4.64
C ILE A 83 -0.95 12.59 -3.54
N VAL A 84 -0.60 13.85 -3.38
CA VAL A 84 -1.34 14.83 -2.57
C VAL A 84 -2.02 15.82 -3.50
N LEU A 85 -3.30 16.08 -3.25
CA LEU A 85 -4.16 16.94 -4.05
C LEU A 85 -4.75 18.02 -3.15
N ASP A 86 -4.62 19.27 -3.59
CA ASP A 86 -5.20 20.45 -2.95
C ASP A 86 -4.94 20.55 -1.44
N HIS A 87 -3.81 20.01 -0.96
CA HIS A 87 -3.40 19.96 0.46
C HIS A 87 -4.38 19.23 1.39
N GLU A 88 -5.27 18.39 0.85
CA GLU A 88 -6.33 17.75 1.63
C GLU A 88 -6.53 16.28 1.30
N THR A 89 -6.38 15.90 0.03
CA THR A 89 -6.59 14.52 -0.40
C THR A 89 -5.27 13.81 -0.65
N VAL A 90 -5.11 12.60 -0.12
CA VAL A 90 -3.93 11.76 -0.33
C VAL A 90 -4.34 10.45 -0.98
N ILE A 91 -3.73 10.10 -2.11
CA ILE A 91 -3.81 8.76 -2.71
C ILE A 91 -2.50 8.05 -2.37
N PHE A 92 -2.58 6.93 -1.65
CA PHE A 92 -1.42 6.19 -1.14
C PHE A 92 -1.65 4.69 -1.22
N GLY A 93 -0.64 3.88 -1.56
CA GLY A 93 -0.77 2.43 -1.49
C GLY A 93 0.38 1.68 -2.15
N SER A 94 0.07 0.49 -2.67
CA SER A 94 1.08 -0.39 -3.28
C SER A 94 1.34 -0.09 -4.75
N ALA A 95 0.42 0.62 -5.42
CA ALA A 95 0.45 0.83 -6.88
C ALA A 95 1.50 1.86 -7.30
N ASN A 96 2.24 1.57 -8.38
CA ASN A 96 2.97 2.59 -9.12
C ASN A 96 2.00 3.40 -9.97
N PHE A 97 2.33 4.64 -10.31
CA PHE A 97 1.48 5.52 -11.13
C PHE A 97 1.84 5.45 -12.61
N ASN A 98 1.98 4.23 -13.12
CA ASN A 98 2.15 3.92 -14.54
C ASN A 98 0.99 3.05 -15.03
N ARG A 99 0.81 2.98 -16.35
CA ARG A 99 -0.32 2.29 -16.98
C ARG A 99 -0.45 0.83 -16.52
N SER A 100 0.59 0.01 -16.67
CA SER A 100 0.52 -1.41 -16.33
C SER A 100 0.19 -1.66 -14.86
N SER A 101 0.76 -0.85 -13.96
CA SER A 101 0.47 -1.00 -12.53
C SER A 101 -0.97 -0.62 -12.15
N LEU A 102 -1.58 0.36 -12.82
CA LEU A 102 -2.95 0.79 -12.51
C LEU A 102 -4.01 -0.03 -13.26
N GLU A 103 -3.70 -0.55 -14.44
CA GLU A 103 -4.67 -1.26 -15.30
C GLU A 103 -4.54 -2.79 -15.20
N GLU A 104 -3.36 -3.34 -14.92
CA GLU A 104 -3.09 -4.77 -15.12
C GLU A 104 -2.66 -5.52 -13.84
N HIS A 105 -1.95 -4.88 -12.92
CA HIS A 105 -1.39 -5.54 -11.72
C HIS A 105 -2.40 -5.61 -10.56
N LEU A 106 -2.23 -6.58 -9.66
CA LEU A 106 -2.96 -6.62 -8.38
C LEU A 106 -2.37 -5.59 -7.42
N ASN A 107 -3.15 -4.55 -7.11
CA ASN A 107 -2.72 -3.43 -6.29
C ASN A 107 -3.84 -2.90 -5.42
N ASN A 108 -3.45 -2.16 -4.38
CA ASN A 108 -4.36 -1.37 -3.56
C ASN A 108 -3.96 0.10 -3.56
N LEU A 109 -4.97 0.95 -3.47
CA LEU A 109 -4.86 2.37 -3.18
C LEU A 109 -5.83 2.70 -2.05
N ILE A 110 -5.40 3.59 -1.16
CA ILE A 110 -6.23 4.19 -0.13
C ILE A 110 -6.27 5.69 -0.43
N VAL A 111 -7.47 6.22 -0.53
CA VAL A 111 -7.70 7.65 -0.66
C VAL A 111 -8.11 8.17 0.71
N PHE A 112 -7.34 9.11 1.25
CA PHE A 112 -7.64 9.80 2.50
C PHE A 112 -8.07 11.22 2.20
N HIS A 113 -9.07 11.71 2.93
CA HIS A 113 -9.51 13.11 2.88
C HIS A 113 -9.24 13.75 4.24
N SER A 114 -7.99 14.17 4.43
CA SER A 114 -7.51 14.73 5.69
C SER A 114 -6.33 15.64 5.43
N LYS A 115 -6.50 16.91 5.81
CA LYS A 115 -5.41 17.89 5.79
C LYS A 115 -4.21 17.45 6.63
N GLU A 116 -4.44 16.83 7.79
CA GLU A 116 -3.35 16.35 8.66
C GLU A 116 -2.51 15.28 7.97
N ILE A 117 -3.17 14.33 7.29
CA ILE A 117 -2.47 13.29 6.51
C ILE A 117 -1.77 13.93 5.31
N ALA A 118 -2.42 14.86 4.60
CA ALA A 118 -1.80 15.59 3.50
C ALA A 118 -0.54 16.34 3.93
N ASP A 119 -0.57 17.07 5.05
CA ASP A 119 0.58 17.80 5.59
C ASP A 119 1.77 16.85 5.89
N PHE A 120 1.51 15.66 6.42
CA PHE A 120 2.55 14.64 6.64
C PHE A 120 3.20 14.19 5.33
N PHE A 121 2.40 13.87 4.32
CA PHE A 121 2.91 13.44 3.00
C PHE A 121 3.62 14.57 2.24
N GLU A 122 3.15 15.81 2.33
CA GLU A 122 3.87 16.97 1.79
C GLU A 122 5.19 17.24 2.51
N GLY A 123 5.26 16.96 3.82
CA GLY A 123 6.50 16.99 4.60
C GLY A 123 7.56 16.02 4.06
N ILE A 124 7.15 14.85 3.57
CA ILE A 124 8.04 13.88 2.92
C ILE A 124 8.55 14.45 1.59
N TYR A 125 7.68 15.05 0.76
CA TYR A 125 8.11 15.72 -0.47
C TYR A 125 9.13 16.84 -0.18
N ASP A 126 8.85 17.68 0.82
CA ASP A 126 9.71 18.77 1.24
C ASP A 126 11.08 18.30 1.73
N TRP A 127 11.12 17.15 2.40
CA TRP A 127 12.37 16.48 2.77
C TRP A 127 13.14 16.02 1.55
N LEU A 128 12.48 15.29 0.64
CA LEU A 128 13.12 14.71 -0.54
C LEU A 128 13.69 15.78 -1.48
N VAL A 129 13.02 16.92 -1.62
CA VAL A 129 13.38 17.97 -2.60
C VAL A 129 14.22 19.09 -1.99
N PHE A 130 13.91 19.51 -0.76
CA PHE A 130 14.55 20.67 -0.13
C PHE A 130 15.41 20.32 1.09
N GLY A 131 15.48 19.04 1.48
CA GLY A 131 16.24 18.59 2.64
C GLY A 131 15.66 19.06 3.98
N LYS A 132 14.39 19.47 4.03
CA LYS A 132 13.71 19.82 5.29
C LYS A 132 13.55 18.55 6.13
N ARG A 133 13.61 18.66 7.46
CA ARG A 133 13.37 17.51 8.34
C ARG A 133 11.87 17.15 8.31
N PRO A 134 11.49 15.91 7.91
CA PRO A 134 10.10 15.51 7.88
C PRO A 134 9.62 15.08 9.28
N GLU A 135 8.30 15.06 9.47
CA GLU A 135 7.68 14.20 10.48
C GLU A 135 7.82 12.74 10.03
N VAL A 136 8.21 11.86 10.94
CA VAL A 136 8.59 10.47 10.61
C VAL A 136 7.53 9.45 11.01
N GLN A 137 6.58 9.86 11.85
CA GLN A 137 5.43 9.08 12.25
C GLN A 137 4.25 10.02 12.47
N LEU A 138 3.07 9.64 11.98
CA LEU A 138 1.83 10.37 12.23
C LEU A 138 0.79 9.40 12.80
N LYS A 139 0.03 9.83 13.82
CA LYS A 139 -1.08 9.06 14.38
C LYS A 139 -2.38 9.85 14.25
N THR A 140 -3.36 9.26 13.57
CA THR A 140 -4.68 9.84 13.33
C THR A 140 -5.79 8.88 13.79
N GLU A 141 -7.05 9.26 13.55
CA GLU A 141 -8.19 8.35 13.73
C GLU A 141 -8.22 7.20 12.72
N GLU A 142 -7.59 7.39 11.55
CA GLU A 142 -7.51 6.36 10.51
C GLU A 142 -6.49 5.28 10.86
N GLY A 143 -5.39 5.65 11.52
CA GLY A 143 -4.32 4.76 11.92
C GLY A 143 -3.00 5.48 12.15
N GLU A 144 -1.91 4.74 11.99
CA GLU A 144 -0.55 5.24 12.21
C GLU A 144 0.27 5.08 10.92
N PHE A 145 0.93 6.15 10.50
CA PHE A 145 1.84 6.19 9.36
C PHE A 145 3.29 6.23 9.85
N PHE A 146 4.18 5.55 9.15
CA PHE A 146 5.60 5.45 9.48
C PHE A 146 6.45 5.68 8.23
N LEU A 147 7.45 6.55 8.33
CA LEU A 147 8.39 6.87 7.25
C LEU A 147 9.67 6.06 7.41
N ILE A 148 10.00 5.26 6.39
CA ILE A 148 11.25 4.52 6.28
C ILE A 148 12.27 5.39 5.51
N PRO A 149 13.57 5.38 5.85
CA PRO A 149 14.23 4.58 6.90
C PRO A 149 14.29 5.27 8.28
N ALA A 150 13.44 6.28 8.53
CA ALA A 150 13.50 7.04 9.75
C ALA A 150 12.89 6.32 10.98
N VAL A 151 12.02 5.34 10.73
CA VAL A 151 11.39 4.48 11.74
C VAL A 151 11.73 3.02 11.46
N ASP A 152 12.03 2.26 12.52
CA ASP A 152 12.16 0.81 12.47
C ASP A 152 10.78 0.16 12.31
N VAL A 153 10.37 -0.04 11.06
CA VAL A 153 9.07 -0.63 10.74
C VAL A 153 9.09 -2.15 10.89
N GLU A 154 10.26 -2.79 10.80
CA GLU A 154 10.39 -4.23 11.08
C GLU A 154 9.93 -4.53 12.52
N GLU A 155 10.38 -3.73 13.50
CA GLU A 155 9.91 -3.86 14.89
C GLU A 155 8.38 -3.74 15.00
N ILE A 156 7.77 -2.78 14.30
CA ILE A 156 6.30 -2.57 14.30
C ILE A 156 5.55 -3.77 13.72
N VAL A 157 6.09 -4.39 12.66
CA VAL A 157 5.55 -5.60 12.03
C VAL A 157 5.68 -6.78 12.99
N LEU A 158 6.86 -7.02 13.54
CA LEU A 158 7.13 -8.10 14.49
C LEU A 158 6.23 -7.99 15.73
N ASP A 159 6.08 -6.80 16.31
CA ASP A 159 5.19 -6.52 17.44
C ASP A 159 3.73 -6.82 17.15
N SER A 160 3.32 -6.68 15.90
CA SER A 160 1.96 -6.98 15.45
C SER A 160 1.79 -8.49 15.27
N LEU A 161 2.80 -9.18 14.72
CA LEU A 161 2.83 -10.64 14.57
C LEU A 161 2.84 -11.37 15.90
N TRP A 162 3.62 -10.91 16.90
CA TRP A 162 3.68 -11.54 18.22
C TRP A 162 2.34 -11.54 18.97
N LYS A 163 1.39 -10.69 18.54
CA LYS A 163 0.02 -10.64 19.08
C LYS A 163 -0.92 -11.65 18.44
N ALA A 164 -0.54 -12.29 17.33
CA ALA A 164 -1.36 -13.26 16.61
C ALA A 164 -1.78 -14.44 17.50
N LYS A 165 -3.02 -14.90 17.33
CA LYS A 165 -3.60 -16.03 18.06
C LYS A 165 -4.35 -17.02 17.17
N LYS A 166 -4.82 -16.60 16.01
CA LYS A 166 -5.66 -17.42 15.12
C LYS A 166 -5.03 -17.56 13.76
N TYR A 167 -4.80 -16.45 13.07
CA TYR A 167 -4.25 -16.49 11.73
C TYR A 167 -3.51 -15.21 11.35
N VAL A 168 -2.66 -15.36 10.34
CA VAL A 168 -1.97 -14.28 9.65
C VAL A 168 -2.22 -14.42 8.15
N LEU A 169 -2.65 -13.31 7.52
CA LEU A 169 -2.74 -13.19 6.06
C LEU A 169 -1.61 -12.27 5.60
N LEU A 170 -0.71 -12.78 4.76
CA LEU A 170 0.37 -12.00 4.17
C LEU A 170 0.22 -11.99 2.65
N CYS A 171 0.19 -10.81 2.06
CA CYS A 171 0.24 -10.62 0.62
C CYS A 171 1.47 -9.79 0.29
N SER A 172 2.46 -10.38 -0.39
CA SER A 172 3.75 -9.71 -0.62
C SER A 172 4.34 -10.03 -1.98
N TYR A 173 4.57 -8.98 -2.79
CA TYR A 173 5.30 -9.09 -4.05
C TYR A 173 6.71 -9.66 -3.88
N ALA A 174 7.45 -9.16 -2.88
CA ALA A 174 8.78 -9.65 -2.52
C ALA A 174 8.86 -9.88 -1.00
N PHE A 175 9.14 -11.12 -0.62
CA PHE A 175 9.29 -11.52 0.78
C PHE A 175 10.61 -12.25 1.00
N THR A 176 11.57 -11.55 1.59
CA THR A 176 12.90 -12.08 1.93
C THR A 176 13.37 -11.72 3.33
N ASP A 177 12.54 -11.02 4.09
CA ASP A 177 12.82 -10.62 5.47
C ASP A 177 12.96 -11.84 6.40
N GLU A 178 14.09 -11.95 7.10
CA GLU A 178 14.43 -13.15 7.85
C GLU A 178 13.71 -13.22 9.20
N ASP A 179 13.52 -12.10 9.88
CA ASP A 179 12.91 -12.06 11.20
C ASP A 179 11.39 -12.20 11.12
N VAL A 180 10.74 -11.59 10.11
CA VAL A 180 9.34 -11.85 9.80
C VAL A 180 9.14 -13.32 9.43
N PHE A 181 9.99 -13.89 8.58
CA PHE A 181 9.91 -15.32 8.22
C PHE A 181 10.05 -16.24 9.44
N ALA A 182 11.05 -16.00 10.29
CA ALA A 182 11.27 -16.76 11.51
C ALA A 182 10.09 -16.66 12.47
N THR A 183 9.52 -15.45 12.61
CA THR A 183 8.35 -15.19 13.46
C THR A 183 7.11 -15.90 12.94
N LEU A 184 6.82 -15.84 11.65
CA LEU A 184 5.69 -16.58 11.04
C LEU A 184 5.85 -18.09 11.23
N LYS A 185 7.06 -18.62 11.03
CA LYS A 185 7.35 -20.05 11.23
C LYS A 185 7.14 -20.46 12.69
N PHE A 186 7.58 -19.63 13.63
CA PHE A 186 7.33 -19.85 15.05
C PHE A 186 5.83 -19.86 15.34
N LEU A 187 5.08 -18.86 14.89
CA LEU A 187 3.62 -18.77 15.10
C LEU A 187 2.88 -19.98 14.53
N SER A 188 3.26 -20.42 13.33
CA SER A 188 2.72 -21.66 12.74
C SER A 188 2.97 -22.88 13.62
N SER A 189 4.17 -23.01 14.19
CA SER A 189 4.47 -24.09 15.15
C SER A 189 3.62 -24.04 16.43
N GLN A 190 3.07 -22.87 16.76
CA GLN A 190 2.17 -22.65 17.90
C GLN A 190 0.68 -22.81 17.51
N GLY A 191 0.38 -23.21 16.27
CA GLY A 191 -0.98 -23.45 15.79
C GLY A 191 -1.70 -22.21 15.24
N VAL A 192 -0.98 -21.11 14.98
CA VAL A 192 -1.53 -19.97 14.22
C VAL A 192 -1.51 -20.31 12.73
N GLU A 193 -2.64 -20.20 12.05
CA GLU A 193 -2.71 -20.47 10.61
C GLU A 193 -2.04 -19.32 9.83
N VAL A 194 -1.10 -19.64 8.94
CA VAL A 194 -0.39 -18.62 8.15
C VAL A 194 -0.70 -18.83 6.67
N TYR A 195 -1.34 -17.83 6.06
CA TYR A 195 -1.68 -17.80 4.64
C TYR A 195 -0.84 -16.74 3.94
N ILE A 196 -0.20 -17.12 2.85
CA ILE A 196 0.72 -16.26 2.09
C ILE A 196 0.32 -16.26 0.63
N ILE A 197 0.04 -15.08 0.08
CA ILE A 197 -0.03 -14.85 -1.36
C ILE A 197 1.26 -14.16 -1.77
N THR A 198 1.95 -14.72 -2.77
CA THR A 198 3.26 -14.25 -3.25
C THR A 198 3.31 -14.29 -4.77
N ASP A 199 4.26 -13.58 -5.36
CA ASP A 199 4.54 -13.60 -6.81
C ASP A 199 5.61 -14.65 -7.17
N GLU A 200 6.13 -14.61 -8.40
CA GLU A 200 7.19 -15.44 -8.96
C GLU A 200 8.46 -15.49 -8.12
N TRP A 201 8.68 -14.48 -7.27
CA TRP A 201 9.75 -14.45 -6.25
C TRP A 201 9.68 -15.65 -5.30
N PHE A 202 8.53 -16.33 -5.22
CA PHE A 202 8.35 -17.57 -4.49
C PHE A 202 9.40 -18.64 -4.87
N GLU A 203 9.68 -18.80 -6.17
CA GLU A 203 10.54 -19.86 -6.70
C GLU A 203 11.97 -19.81 -6.15
N SER A 204 12.44 -18.60 -5.81
CA SER A 204 13.77 -18.32 -5.25
C SER A 204 13.75 -18.02 -3.75
N SER A 205 12.58 -18.08 -3.10
CA SER A 205 12.40 -17.76 -1.68
C SER A 205 12.58 -18.97 -0.76
N LYS A 206 12.90 -18.71 0.51
CA LYS A 206 12.92 -19.71 1.58
C LYS A 206 11.56 -20.39 1.81
N LEU A 207 10.45 -19.82 1.30
CA LEU A 207 9.12 -20.42 1.42
C LEU A 207 9.03 -21.75 0.68
N ARG A 208 9.70 -21.89 -0.47
CA ARG A 208 9.68 -23.12 -1.27
C ARG A 208 10.38 -24.29 -0.59
N GLU A 209 11.35 -23.99 0.26
CA GLU A 209 12.14 -25.00 0.98
C GLU A 209 11.41 -25.56 2.20
N LEU A 210 10.26 -24.99 2.57
CA LEU A 210 9.51 -25.42 3.75
C LEU A 210 8.81 -26.78 3.53
N PRO A 211 8.75 -27.62 4.58
CA PRO A 211 7.91 -28.80 4.56
C PRO A 211 6.44 -28.44 4.27
N LEU A 212 5.78 -29.29 3.47
CA LEU A 212 4.35 -29.17 3.17
C LEU A 212 3.54 -28.99 4.48
N GLY A 213 2.63 -28.01 4.46
CA GLY A 213 1.76 -27.72 5.60
C GLY A 213 2.37 -26.79 6.65
N THR A 214 3.61 -26.30 6.47
CA THR A 214 4.14 -25.24 7.35
C THR A 214 3.33 -23.96 7.22
N PHE A 215 3.12 -23.51 5.99
CA PHE A 215 2.25 -22.39 5.63
C PHE A 215 1.29 -22.83 4.52
N HIS A 216 0.18 -22.10 4.38
CA HIS A 216 -0.65 -22.15 3.19
C HIS A 216 -0.13 -21.09 2.23
N VAL A 217 0.42 -21.49 1.08
CA VAL A 217 1.03 -20.56 0.11
C VAL A 217 0.31 -20.64 -1.22
N LEU A 218 -0.03 -19.48 -1.78
CA LEU A 218 -0.55 -19.32 -3.13
C LEU A 218 0.44 -18.45 -3.92
N GLU A 219 1.03 -19.05 -4.96
CA GLU A 219 1.85 -18.31 -5.94
C GLU A 219 0.94 -17.77 -7.05
N VAL A 220 1.01 -16.45 -7.28
CA VAL A 220 0.26 -15.74 -8.32
C VAL A 220 1.25 -15.13 -9.31
N ARG A 221 1.33 -15.69 -10.52
CA ARG A 221 2.24 -15.20 -11.58
C ARG A 221 1.60 -14.23 -12.55
N GLU A 222 0.30 -14.38 -12.79
CA GLU A 222 -0.45 -13.52 -13.71
C GLU A 222 -1.88 -13.31 -13.20
N PRO A 223 -2.38 -12.05 -13.11
CA PRO A 223 -1.60 -10.81 -13.25
C PRO A 223 -0.54 -10.62 -12.15
N LEU A 224 0.44 -9.74 -12.36
CA LEU A 224 1.53 -9.47 -11.39
C LEU A 224 0.94 -9.11 -10.01
N MET A 225 1.38 -9.81 -8.96
CA MET A 225 0.83 -9.61 -7.62
C MET A 225 1.65 -8.57 -6.86
N HIS A 226 1.17 -7.33 -6.86
CA HIS A 226 1.93 -6.19 -6.34
C HIS A 226 1.41 -5.65 -4.99
N HIS A 227 0.55 -6.40 -4.31
CA HIS A 227 0.14 -6.12 -2.93
C HIS A 227 1.29 -6.31 -1.95
N LYS A 228 1.23 -5.52 -0.87
CA LYS A 228 2.21 -5.48 0.23
C LYS A 228 1.43 -5.21 1.52
N PHE A 229 0.76 -6.22 2.04
CA PHE A 229 -0.01 -6.09 3.26
C PHE A 229 0.03 -7.33 4.14
N LEU A 230 -0.21 -7.10 5.42
CA LEU A 230 -0.30 -8.09 6.47
C LEU A 230 -1.58 -7.85 7.27
N VAL A 231 -2.37 -8.88 7.49
CA VAL A 231 -3.50 -8.87 8.42
C VAL A 231 -3.26 -9.88 9.54
N VAL A 232 -3.35 -9.43 10.79
CA VAL A 232 -3.25 -10.28 11.98
C VAL A 232 -4.62 -10.43 12.62
N ASP A 233 -5.08 -11.67 12.74
CA ASP A 233 -6.34 -12.09 13.38
C ASP A 233 -7.61 -11.33 12.91
N GLY A 234 -7.58 -10.72 11.72
CA GLY A 234 -8.66 -9.86 11.24
C GLY A 234 -8.88 -8.62 12.12
N LYS A 235 -7.82 -8.14 12.79
CA LYS A 235 -7.89 -6.98 13.72
C LYS A 235 -6.88 -5.89 13.43
N THR A 236 -5.72 -6.25 12.89
CA THR A 236 -4.66 -5.29 12.59
C THR A 236 -4.25 -5.47 11.15
N LEU A 237 -4.28 -4.37 10.41
CA LEU A 237 -3.77 -4.24 9.06
C LEU A 237 -2.45 -3.47 9.10
N ILE A 238 -1.46 -3.96 8.36
CA ILE A 238 -0.27 -3.21 7.97
C ILE A 238 -0.20 -3.26 6.45
N THR A 239 -0.09 -2.12 5.78
CA THR A 239 0.03 -2.01 4.32
C THR A 239 0.89 -0.81 3.95
N GLY A 240 1.30 -0.71 2.69
CA GLY A 240 1.96 0.49 2.17
C GLY A 240 2.78 0.22 0.93
N SER A 241 3.83 1.02 0.76
CA SER A 241 4.71 0.93 -0.40
C SER A 241 5.85 -0.09 -0.23
N ALA A 242 6.18 -0.43 1.02
CA ALA A 242 7.31 -1.28 1.40
C ALA A 242 7.08 -2.78 1.11
N ASN A 243 8.07 -3.42 0.49
CA ASN A 243 8.14 -4.88 0.45
C ASN A 243 8.63 -5.43 1.80
N PHE A 244 8.31 -6.70 2.08
CA PHE A 244 8.81 -7.42 3.27
C PHE A 244 10.25 -7.92 3.01
N THR A 245 11.18 -6.98 2.87
CA THR A 245 12.59 -7.23 2.58
C THR A 245 13.47 -6.28 3.39
N GLU A 246 14.74 -6.65 3.59
CA GLU A 246 15.77 -5.79 4.21
C GLU A 246 15.79 -4.36 3.62
N SER A 247 15.76 -4.24 2.29
CA SER A 247 15.74 -2.93 1.64
C SER A 247 14.44 -2.18 1.85
N GLY A 248 13.30 -2.87 1.86
CA GLY A 248 11.99 -2.28 2.08
C GLY A 248 11.80 -1.76 3.51
N PHE A 249 12.36 -2.45 4.51
CA PHE A 249 12.24 -2.05 5.91
C PHE A 249 13.32 -1.09 6.40
N HIS A 250 14.52 -1.10 5.79
CA HIS A 250 15.67 -0.38 6.37
C HIS A 250 16.37 0.61 5.43
N LYS A 251 16.12 0.58 4.12
CA LYS A 251 16.93 1.36 3.15
C LYS A 251 16.12 2.28 2.26
N ASN A 252 15.04 1.77 1.70
CA ASN A 252 14.20 2.52 0.77
C ASN A 252 13.44 3.64 1.50
N VAL A 253 13.14 4.70 0.76
CA VAL A 253 12.14 5.66 1.22
C VAL A 253 10.76 5.07 0.97
N GLU A 254 10.06 4.72 2.04
CA GLU A 254 8.75 4.06 2.01
C GLU A 254 7.83 4.68 3.04
N VAL A 255 6.52 4.51 2.85
CA VAL A 255 5.54 4.78 3.90
C VAL A 255 4.75 3.51 4.18
N VAL A 256 4.61 3.21 5.48
CA VAL A 256 3.79 2.11 5.97
C VAL A 256 2.65 2.67 6.82
N PHE A 257 1.46 2.12 6.60
CA PHE A 257 0.23 2.45 7.30
C PHE A 257 -0.23 1.23 8.11
N LYS A 258 -0.41 1.43 9.41
CA LYS A 258 -0.94 0.44 10.34
C LYS A 258 -2.26 0.93 10.90
N THR A 259 -3.27 0.07 10.90
CA THR A 259 -4.56 0.41 11.50
C THR A 259 -5.23 -0.79 12.16
N SER A 260 -6.12 -0.51 13.11
CA SER A 260 -7.10 -1.47 13.64
C SER A 260 -8.53 -1.00 13.38
N ASN A 261 -8.72 0.01 12.52
CA ASN A 261 -10.04 0.41 12.06
C ASN A 261 -10.62 -0.75 11.23
N ARG A 262 -11.81 -1.17 11.65
CA ARG A 262 -12.47 -2.39 11.19
C ARG A 262 -12.77 -2.35 9.69
N GLU A 263 -13.12 -1.20 9.13
CA GLU A 263 -13.51 -1.08 7.73
C GLU A 263 -12.32 -1.35 6.80
N TYR A 264 -11.14 -0.80 7.12
CA TYR A 264 -9.91 -1.11 6.40
C TYR A 264 -9.53 -2.58 6.53
N VAL A 265 -9.55 -3.11 7.76
CA VAL A 265 -9.16 -4.50 8.01
C VAL A 265 -10.07 -5.48 7.27
N GLU A 266 -11.39 -5.29 7.35
CA GLU A 266 -12.37 -6.12 6.63
C GLU A 266 -12.16 -6.02 5.11
N SER A 267 -11.92 -4.83 4.56
CA SER A 267 -11.68 -4.64 3.12
C SER A 267 -10.45 -5.42 2.61
N PHE A 268 -9.34 -5.41 3.36
CA PHE A 268 -8.13 -6.15 2.98
C PHE A 268 -8.26 -7.66 3.19
N VAL A 269 -9.04 -8.12 4.19
CA VAL A 269 -9.38 -9.54 4.36
C VAL A 269 -10.23 -10.01 3.17
N GLU A 270 -11.25 -9.25 2.78
CA GLU A 270 -12.09 -9.58 1.63
C GLU A 270 -11.28 -9.65 0.33
N GLU A 271 -10.32 -8.75 0.15
CA GLU A 271 -9.44 -8.80 -1.02
C GLU A 271 -8.54 -10.03 -1.02
N PHE A 272 -7.92 -10.35 0.12
CA PHE A 272 -7.13 -11.57 0.26
C PHE A 272 -7.96 -12.80 -0.12
N GLU A 273 -9.18 -12.92 0.42
CA GLU A 273 -10.10 -14.02 0.14
C GLU A 273 -10.53 -14.06 -1.33
N ARG A 274 -10.72 -12.91 -1.98
CA ARG A 274 -11.07 -12.82 -3.40
C ARG A 274 -9.97 -13.40 -4.27
N ILE A 275 -8.73 -12.99 -4.05
CA ILE A 275 -7.57 -13.51 -4.77
C ILE A 275 -7.45 -15.01 -4.48
N TRP A 276 -7.42 -15.38 -3.19
CA TRP A 276 -7.29 -16.76 -2.74
C TRP A 276 -8.29 -17.68 -3.46
N ARG A 277 -9.59 -17.41 -3.34
CA ARG A 277 -10.65 -18.22 -3.96
C ARG A 277 -10.64 -18.18 -5.47
N GLY A 278 -10.29 -17.04 -6.08
CA GLY A 278 -10.21 -16.88 -7.53
C GLY A 278 -9.29 -17.93 -8.17
N TYR A 279 -8.11 -18.16 -7.59
CA TYR A 279 -7.17 -19.14 -8.10
C TYR A 279 -7.57 -20.59 -7.82
N PHE A 280 -8.24 -20.88 -6.70
CA PHE A 280 -8.81 -22.21 -6.46
C PHE A 280 -9.92 -22.57 -7.45
N VAL A 281 -10.74 -21.60 -7.88
CA VAL A 281 -11.78 -21.80 -8.90
C VAL A 281 -11.16 -22.05 -10.29
N GLN A 282 -10.02 -21.44 -10.59
CA GLN A 282 -9.26 -21.68 -11.82
C GLN A 282 -8.49 -23.02 -11.83
N GLY A 283 -8.59 -23.81 -10.76
CA GLY A 283 -7.96 -25.14 -10.67
C GLY A 283 -6.45 -25.11 -10.38
N VAL A 284 -5.90 -23.94 -10.04
CA VAL A 284 -4.52 -23.81 -9.59
C VAL A 284 -4.46 -24.30 -8.14
N ARG A 285 -3.83 -25.45 -7.91
CA ARG A 285 -3.60 -26.02 -6.58
C ARG A 285 -2.10 -26.14 -6.36
N PHE A 286 -1.60 -25.52 -5.30
CA PHE A 286 -0.27 -25.74 -4.76
C PHE A 286 -0.40 -26.38 -3.38
#